data_AF-A0A8T3TE23-F1
#
_entry.id   AF-A0A8T3TE23-F1
#
_cell.length_a   1.000
_cell.length_b   1.000
_cell.length_c   1.000
_cell.angle_alpha   90.00
_cell.angle_beta   90.00
_cell.angle_gamma   90.00
#
_symmetry.space_group_name_H-M   'P 1'
#
loop_
_entity.id
_entity.type
_entity.pdbx_description
1 polymer ?
#
loop_
_entity_poly.entity_id
_entity_poly.type
_entity_poly.pdbx_seq_one_letter_code
_entity_poly.pdbx_strand_id
1 'polypeptide(L)'
;MTDLMTVKLRRDLRATWSRLVLMVIAIAVSLTVFGGVFYAWTVMGRETGGAYMSTQPASATILLDEGIRADRMVAIASEARTRPGVIEATARTQFTGEVEVDGRLLEIPLQVFVAAPEDPMRMAKFFVEQGSWPPSP
;
A
#
# COMPACT_ATOMS: atom_id res chain seq x y z
N MET A 1 10.15 -57.89 -19.75
CA MET A 1 8.81 -57.33 -20.11
C MET A 1 8.81 -55.80 -20.22
N THR A 2 9.95 -55.13 -20.06
CA THR A 2 10.08 -53.66 -20.03
C THR A 2 10.23 -53.03 -21.42
N ASP A 3 11.02 -53.63 -22.31
CA ASP A 3 11.48 -52.96 -23.53
C ASP A 3 10.37 -52.65 -24.55
N LEU A 4 9.51 -53.63 -24.83
CA LEU A 4 8.35 -53.48 -25.73
C LEU A 4 7.33 -52.45 -25.25
N MET A 5 7.15 -52.31 -23.93
CA MET A 5 6.22 -51.34 -23.35
C MET A 5 6.74 -49.91 -23.55
N THR A 6 8.04 -49.69 -23.33
CA THR A 6 8.69 -48.39 -23.58
C THR A 6 8.66 -47.99 -25.05
N VAL A 7 8.88 -48.93 -25.96
CA VAL A 7 8.81 -48.69 -27.41
C VAL A 7 7.40 -48.30 -27.83
N LYS A 8 6.38 -49.00 -27.31
CA LYS A 8 4.97 -48.64 -27.55
C LYS A 8 4.65 -47.24 -27.00
N LEU A 9 5.02 -46.98 -25.75
CA LEU A 9 4.78 -45.70 -25.10
C LEU A 9 5.38 -44.53 -25.90
N ARG A 10 6.63 -44.68 -26.37
CA ARG A 10 7.30 -43.65 -27.18
C ARG A 10 6.63 -43.44 -28.55
N ARG A 11 6.13 -44.51 -29.16
CA ARG A 11 5.40 -44.43 -30.44
C ARG A 11 4.05 -43.74 -30.26
N ASP A 12 3.33 -44.05 -29.19
CA ASP A 12 2.07 -43.41 -28.83
C ASP A 12 2.27 -41.93 -28.46
N LEU A 13 3.36 -41.60 -27.74
CA LEU A 13 3.75 -40.22 -27.45
C LEU A 13 4.05 -39.42 -28.72
N ARG A 14 4.75 -40.01 -29.69
CA ARG A 14 4.99 -39.37 -30.99
C ARG A 14 3.71 -39.15 -31.78
N ALA A 15 2.79 -40.12 -31.75
CA ALA A 15 1.51 -40.02 -32.45
C ALA A 15 0.60 -38.92 -31.85
N THR A 16 0.73 -38.62 -30.56
CA THR A 16 -0.08 -37.61 -29.84
C THR A 16 0.72 -36.37 -29.40
N TRP A 17 1.94 -36.19 -29.93
CA TRP A 17 2.90 -35.18 -29.46
C TRP A 17 2.36 -33.76 -29.48
N SER A 18 1.68 -33.36 -30.55
CA SER A 18 1.09 -32.03 -30.69
C SER A 18 0.05 -31.74 -29.59
N ARG A 19 -0.83 -32.71 -29.30
CA ARG A 19 -1.84 -32.60 -28.24
C ARG A 19 -1.20 -32.50 -26.86
N LEU A 20 -0.19 -33.32 -26.59
CA LEU A 20 0.53 -33.30 -25.31
C LEU A 20 1.25 -31.96 -25.11
N VAL A 21 1.94 -31.46 -26.13
CA VAL A 21 2.62 -30.16 -26.08
C VAL A 21 1.63 -29.04 -25.80
N LEU A 22 0.47 -29.02 -26.49
CA LEU A 22 -0.56 -28.00 -26.24
C LEU A 22 -1.13 -28.07 -24.82
N MET A 23 -1.36 -29.27 -24.27
CA MET A 23 -1.79 -29.43 -22.87
C MET A 23 -0.73 -28.91 -21.89
N VAL A 24 0.55 -29.24 -22.12
CA VAL A 24 1.66 -28.77 -21.28
C VAL A 24 1.78 -27.25 -21.35
N ILE A 25 1.68 -26.66 -22.53
CA ILE A 25 1.71 -25.20 -22.71
C ILE A 25 0.53 -24.56 -21.97
N ALA A 26 -0.68 -25.09 -22.11
CA ALA A 26 -1.85 -24.56 -21.41
C ALA A 26 -1.65 -24.57 -19.89
N ILE A 27 -1.17 -25.69 -19.34
CA ILE A 27 -0.89 -25.83 -17.91
C ILE A 27 0.21 -24.85 -17.48
N ALA A 28 1.32 -24.77 -18.23
CA ALA A 28 2.44 -23.90 -17.91
C ALA A 28 2.02 -22.42 -17.90
N VAL A 29 1.24 -21.99 -18.90
CA VAL A 29 0.71 -20.62 -18.98
C VAL A 29 -0.20 -20.34 -17.78
N SER A 30 -1.15 -21.23 -17.47
CA SER A 30 -2.04 -21.07 -16.33
C SER A 30 -1.25 -20.94 -15.02
N LEU A 31 -0.31 -21.86 -14.75
CA LEU A 31 0.50 -21.82 -13.54
C LEU A 31 1.38 -20.57 -13.45
N THR A 32 1.92 -20.10 -14.58
CA THR A 32 2.73 -18.89 -14.63
C THR A 32 1.90 -17.65 -14.26
N VAL A 33 0.70 -17.54 -14.81
CA VAL A 33 -0.21 -16.43 -14.49
C VAL A 33 -0.59 -16.44 -13.01
N PHE A 34 -1.01 -17.60 -12.48
CA PHE A 34 -1.33 -17.74 -11.06
C PHE A 34 -0.12 -17.40 -10.18
N GLY A 35 1.05 -17.96 -10.49
CA GLY A 35 2.29 -17.69 -9.77
C GLY A 35 2.67 -16.21 -9.78
N GLY A 36 2.49 -15.53 -10.92
CA GLY A 36 2.73 -14.08 -11.05
C GLY A 36 1.80 -13.25 -10.16
N VAL A 37 0.51 -13.59 -10.10
CA VAL A 37 -0.46 -12.89 -9.22
C VAL A 37 -0.11 -13.11 -7.75
N PHE A 38 0.18 -14.35 -7.34
CA PHE A 38 0.59 -14.64 -5.97
C PHE A 38 1.88 -13.92 -5.61
N TYR A 39 2.88 -13.93 -6.50
CA TYR A 39 4.13 -13.21 -6.31
C TYR A 39 3.88 -11.71 -6.11
N ALA A 40 3.14 -11.08 -7.03
CA ALA A 40 2.78 -9.66 -6.91
C ALA A 40 2.07 -9.37 -5.58
N TRP A 41 1.10 -10.20 -5.18
CA TRP A 41 0.38 -10.03 -3.92
C TRP A 41 1.30 -10.11 -2.70
N THR A 42 2.22 -11.08 -2.67
CA THR A 42 3.19 -11.20 -1.58
C THR A 42 4.18 -10.04 -1.51
N VAL A 43 4.65 -9.56 -2.66
CA VAL A 43 5.55 -8.41 -2.74
C VAL A 43 4.83 -7.14 -2.29
N MET A 44 3.62 -6.90 -2.80
CA MET A 44 2.80 -5.75 -2.39
C MET A 44 2.55 -5.76 -0.88
N GLY A 45 2.11 -6.89 -0.30
CA GLY A 45 1.86 -6.97 1.14
C GLY A 45 3.10 -6.65 1.98
N ARG A 46 4.26 -7.19 1.59
CA ARG A 46 5.53 -6.94 2.29
C ARG A 46 5.98 -5.49 2.18
N GLU A 47 5.98 -4.93 0.96
CA GLU A 47 6.44 -3.57 0.70
C GLU A 47 5.46 -2.53 1.28
N THR A 48 4.15 -2.72 1.13
CA THR A 48 3.15 -1.84 1.75
C THR A 48 3.24 -1.86 3.26
N GLY A 49 3.43 -3.03 3.89
CA GLY A 49 3.63 -3.12 5.34
C GLY A 49 4.90 -2.40 5.80
N GLY A 50 6.02 -2.62 5.11
CA GLY A 50 7.29 -1.96 5.41
C GLY A 50 7.22 -0.44 5.22
N ALA A 51 6.65 0.01 4.10
CA ALA A 51 6.46 1.42 3.80
C ALA A 51 5.49 2.09 4.78
N TYR A 52 4.41 1.41 5.18
CA TYR A 52 3.50 1.94 6.20
C TYR A 52 4.20 2.10 7.55
N MET A 53 4.92 1.07 8.01
CA MET A 53 5.63 1.10 9.28
C MET A 53 6.79 2.11 9.32
N SER A 54 7.43 2.39 8.18
CA SER A 54 8.51 3.40 8.09
C SER A 54 8.00 4.82 8.37
N THR A 55 6.69 5.07 8.20
CA THR A 55 6.08 6.36 8.55
C THR A 55 5.86 6.56 10.05
N GLN A 56 6.15 5.56 10.90
CA GLN A 56 5.80 5.56 12.32
C GLN A 56 4.30 5.86 12.52
N PRO A 57 3.41 4.97 12.04
CA PRO A 57 1.97 5.20 12.07
C PRO A 57 1.44 5.27 13.50
N ALA A 58 0.33 5.98 13.68
CA ALA A 58 -0.36 6.02 14.97
C ALA A 58 -0.88 4.62 15.34
N SER A 59 -0.65 4.19 16.58
CA SER A 59 -1.22 2.93 17.09
C SER A 59 -2.74 3.01 17.26
N ALA A 60 -3.26 4.21 17.51
CA ALA A 60 -4.68 4.50 17.59
C ALA A 60 -4.95 5.91 17.04
N THR A 61 -6.06 6.04 16.30
CA THR A 61 -6.57 7.33 15.82
C THR A 61 -7.92 7.58 16.47
N ILE A 62 -8.06 8.69 17.17
CA ILE A 62 -9.34 9.11 17.77
C ILE A 62 -9.94 10.15 16.82
N LEU A 63 -11.07 9.80 16.22
CA LEU A 63 -11.86 10.74 15.42
C LEU A 63 -12.86 11.44 16.35
N LEU A 64 -12.95 12.76 16.22
CA LEU A 64 -13.96 13.55 16.93
C LEU A 64 -15.19 13.69 16.03
N ASP A 65 -16.37 13.49 16.60
CA ASP A 65 -17.64 13.56 15.86
C ASP A 65 -17.92 14.98 15.32
N GLU A 66 -17.48 16.00 16.08
CA GLU A 66 -17.58 17.40 15.68
C GLU A 66 -16.20 18.04 15.56
N GLY A 67 -16.07 18.91 14.54
CA GLY A 67 -14.86 19.70 14.34
C GLY A 67 -14.66 20.70 15.47
N ILE A 68 -13.54 20.56 16.18
CA ILE A 68 -13.12 21.54 17.19
C ILE A 68 -12.06 22.48 16.63
N ARG A 69 -11.89 23.64 17.29
CA ARG A 69 -10.84 24.58 16.91
C ARG A 69 -9.44 23.97 17.06
N ALA A 70 -8.52 24.38 16.20
CA ALA A 70 -7.15 23.85 16.14
C ALA A 70 -6.39 24.00 17.48
N ASP A 71 -6.55 25.13 18.17
CA ASP A 71 -5.91 25.38 19.48
C ASP A 71 -6.37 24.39 20.55
N ARG A 72 -7.67 24.07 20.57
CA ARG A 72 -8.22 23.05 21.47
C ARG A 72 -7.71 21.65 21.11
N MET A 73 -7.59 21.34 19.82
CA MET A 73 -7.08 20.05 19.36
C MET A 73 -5.62 19.85 19.78
N VAL A 74 -4.78 20.88 19.67
CA VAL A 74 -3.39 20.86 20.15
C VAL A 74 -3.31 20.68 21.66
N ALA A 75 -4.20 21.32 22.43
CA ALA A 75 -4.26 21.16 23.88
C ALA A 75 -4.61 19.71 24.27
N ILE A 76 -5.60 19.10 23.63
CA ILE A 76 -5.99 17.69 23.85
C ILE A 76 -4.83 16.76 23.52
N ALA A 77 -4.15 16.95 22.38
CA ALA A 77 -3.01 16.13 22.00
C ALA A 77 -1.86 16.27 23.03
N SER A 78 -1.62 17.49 23.52
CA SER A 78 -0.60 17.76 24.54
C SER A 78 -0.93 17.08 25.87
N GLU A 79 -2.20 17.11 26.30
CA GLU A 79 -2.64 16.37 27.49
C GLU A 79 -2.51 14.86 27.29
N ALA A 80 -2.89 14.33 26.13
CA ALA A 80 -2.78 12.91 25.81
C ALA A 80 -1.34 12.39 25.93
N ARG A 81 -0.34 13.19 25.54
CA ARG A 81 1.09 12.84 25.71
C ARG A 81 1.50 12.63 27.16
N THR A 82 0.79 13.23 28.12
CA THR A 82 1.11 13.07 29.56
C THR A 82 0.58 11.76 30.14
N ARG A 83 -0.25 11.01 29.39
CA ARG A 83 -0.84 9.77 29.88
C ARG A 83 0.18 8.63 29.88
N PRO A 84 0.18 7.77 30.92
CA PRO A 84 1.06 6.60 30.95
C PRO A 84 0.88 5.72 29.72
N GLY A 85 1.98 5.32 29.09
CA GLY A 85 1.99 4.46 27.91
C GLY A 85 1.80 5.19 26.57
N VAL A 86 1.60 6.51 26.56
CA VAL A 86 1.57 7.32 25.33
C VAL A 86 2.98 7.80 25.02
N ILE A 87 3.53 7.36 23.89
CA ILE A 87 4.89 7.75 23.44
C ILE A 87 4.85 9.09 22.69
N GLU A 88 3.82 9.30 21.86
CA GLU A 88 3.63 10.49 21.04
C GLU A 88 2.13 10.64 20.77
N ALA A 89 1.65 11.88 20.64
CA ALA A 89 0.27 12.16 20.21
C ALA A 89 0.25 13.46 19.41
N THR A 90 -0.40 13.46 18.26
CA THR A 90 -0.44 14.62 17.37
C THR A 90 -1.87 14.93 16.97
N ALA A 91 -2.21 16.21 17.03
CA ALA A 91 -3.45 16.75 16.49
C ALA A 91 -3.33 16.83 14.97
N ARG A 92 -4.27 16.23 14.23
CA ARG A 92 -4.31 16.31 12.77
C ARG A 92 -5.74 16.54 12.28
N THR A 93 -5.85 17.39 11.26
CA THR A 93 -7.08 17.56 10.50
C THR A 93 -6.91 16.89 9.15
N GLN A 94 -7.95 16.16 8.75
CA GLN A 94 -8.06 15.60 7.41
C GLN A 94 -9.43 15.92 6.84
N PHE A 95 -9.49 16.17 5.55
CA PHE A 95 -10.75 16.30 4.83
C PHE A 95 -10.56 15.87 3.38
N THR A 96 -11.66 15.51 2.74
CA THR A 96 -11.69 15.24 1.31
C THR A 96 -12.19 16.48 0.60
N GLY A 97 -11.43 16.95 -0.39
CA GLY A 97 -11.75 18.15 -1.15
C GLY A 97 -11.59 17.92 -2.65
N GLU A 98 -12.43 18.58 -3.42
CA GLU A 98 -12.22 18.71 -4.86
C GLU A 98 -11.10 19.73 -5.10
N VAL A 99 -10.26 19.44 -6.09
CA VAL A 99 -9.11 20.28 -6.43
C VAL A 99 -9.18 20.62 -7.91
N GLU A 100 -9.03 21.90 -8.21
CA GLU A 100 -8.93 22.42 -9.57
C GLU A 100 -7.47 22.72 -9.88
N VAL A 101 -6.98 22.20 -11.00
CA VAL A 101 -5.63 22.44 -11.51
C VAL A 101 -5.75 22.96 -12.94
N ASP A 102 -5.17 24.13 -13.22
CA ASP A 102 -5.17 24.78 -14.53
C ASP A 102 -6.58 24.91 -15.17
N GLY A 103 -7.59 25.27 -14.37
CA GLY A 103 -8.96 25.45 -14.87
C GLY A 103 -9.77 24.15 -14.97
N ARG A 104 -9.22 23.01 -14.56
CA ARG A 104 -9.88 21.70 -14.64
C ARG A 104 -10.02 21.06 -13.27
N LEU A 105 -11.25 20.74 -12.91
CA LEU A 105 -11.56 19.94 -11.73
C LEU A 105 -11.02 18.52 -11.92
N LEU A 106 -10.29 18.02 -10.93
CA LEU A 106 -9.87 16.62 -10.90
C LEU A 106 -11.09 15.71 -10.68
N GLU A 107 -11.14 14.60 -11.42
CA GLU A 107 -12.23 13.62 -11.33
C GLU A 107 -12.24 12.86 -10.00
N ILE A 108 -11.08 12.75 -9.34
CA ILE A 108 -10.91 12.06 -8.08
C ILE A 108 -10.67 13.11 -7.00
N PRO A 109 -11.53 13.18 -5.96
CA PRO A 109 -11.31 14.11 -4.87
C PRO A 109 -10.06 13.72 -4.08
N LEU A 110 -9.32 14.71 -3.61
CA LEU A 110 -8.07 14.50 -2.90
C LEU A 110 -8.32 14.50 -1.39
N GLN A 111 -7.66 13.58 -0.70
CA GLN A 111 -7.57 13.64 0.76
C GLN A 111 -6.47 14.62 1.15
N VAL A 112 -6.85 15.68 1.83
CA VAL A 112 -5.95 16.73 2.30
C VAL A 112 -5.62 16.47 3.76
N PHE A 113 -4.33 16.39 4.07
CA PHE A 113 -3.80 16.32 5.43
C PHE A 113 -3.24 17.68 5.81
N VAL A 114 -3.72 18.24 6.91
CA VAL A 114 -3.25 19.53 7.42
C VAL A 114 -2.17 19.30 8.46
N ALA A 115 -1.00 19.87 8.23
CA ALA A 115 0.10 19.92 9.18
C ALA A 115 0.45 21.38 9.48
N ALA A 116 0.74 21.69 10.74
CA ALA A 116 1.28 23.00 11.10
C ALA A 116 2.71 23.13 10.56
N PRO A 117 3.17 24.34 10.15
CA PRO A 117 4.55 24.55 9.68
C PRO A 117 5.61 24.04 10.67
N GLU A 118 5.33 24.14 11.97
CA GLU A 118 6.17 23.70 13.08
C GLU A 118 5.96 22.22 13.49
N ASP A 119 5.13 21.43 12.77
CA ASP A 119 4.96 20.01 13.05
C ASP A 119 6.30 19.28 12.87
N PRO A 120 6.87 18.68 13.94
CA PRO A 120 8.12 17.94 13.84
C PRO A 120 7.99 16.62 13.05
N MET A 121 6.78 16.28 12.59
CA MET A 121 6.43 15.09 11.83
C MET A 121 7.03 13.83 12.48
N ARG A 122 6.80 13.62 13.78
CA ARG A 122 7.33 12.45 14.51
C ARG A 122 6.47 11.20 14.37
N MET A 123 5.20 11.38 14.03
CA MET A 123 4.21 10.32 13.82
C MET A 123 3.56 10.53 12.46
N ALA A 124 3.31 9.46 11.70
CA ALA A 124 2.86 9.51 10.32
C ALA A 124 3.69 10.51 9.50
N LYS A 125 4.98 10.18 9.43
CA LYS A 125 6.07 10.91 8.77
C LYS A 125 5.86 11.02 7.27
N PHE A 126 6.15 12.20 6.75
CA PHE A 126 6.32 12.45 5.32
C PHE A 126 7.78 12.77 5.04
N PHE A 127 8.30 12.27 3.92
CA PHE A 127 9.64 12.55 3.44
C PHE A 127 9.51 13.47 2.24
N VAL A 128 10.13 14.64 2.31
CA VAL A 128 10.12 15.60 1.21
C VAL A 128 11.07 15.09 0.12
N GLU A 129 10.52 14.65 -1.00
CA GLU A 129 11.32 14.23 -2.16
C GLU A 129 11.77 15.44 -3.00
N GLN A 130 10.93 16.49 -3.08
CA GLN A 130 11.20 17.72 -3.82
C GLN A 130 10.65 18.94 -3.08
N GLY A 131 11.37 20.07 -3.14
CA GLY A 131 11.03 21.30 -2.42
C GLY A 131 11.58 21.33 -1.00
N SER A 132 11.00 22.18 -0.15
CA SER A 132 11.38 22.31 1.26
C SER A 132 10.15 22.30 2.15
N TRP A 133 10.27 21.63 3.30
CA TRP A 133 9.30 21.71 4.38
C TRP A 133 9.99 22.15 5.67
N PRO A 134 9.42 23.10 6.43
CA PRO A 134 8.30 23.95 6.02
C PRO A 134 8.67 24.81 4.80
N PRO A 135 7.68 25.27 4.01
CA PRO A 135 7.96 26.21 2.92
C PRO A 135 8.60 27.49 3.46
N SER A 136 9.49 28.10 2.68
CA SER A 136 10.07 29.41 3.02
C SER A 136 8.96 30.46 3.21
N PRO A 137 9.15 31.45 4.11
CA PRO A 137 8.19 32.55 4.32
C PRO A 137 7.85 33.33 3.05
#